data_AF-A0A2E8WIL3-F1
#
_entry.id   AF-A0A2E8WIL3-F1
#
_cell.length_a   1.000
_cell.length_b   1.000
_cell.length_c   1.000
_cell.angle_alpha   90.00
_cell.angle_beta   90.00
_cell.angle_gamma   90.00
#
_symmetry.space_group_name_H-M   'P 1'
#
loop_
_entity.id
_entity.type
_entity.pdbx_description
1 polymer ?
#
loop_
_entity_poly.entity_id
_entity_poly.type
_entity_poly.pdbx_seq_one_letter_code
_entity_poly.pdbx_strand_id
1 'polypeptide(L)' 'MPFRRLKIPNAVGLQLGARLDLPSDEKTQAFDLFAQCFSCSKNLKSVGHISDALTRGGIDVLRFDFTGLGENEG' A
#
# COMPACT_ATOMS: atom_id res chain seq x y z
N MET A 1 -4.59 -11.23 -3.97
CA MET A 1 -4.65 -9.94 -4.69
C MET A 1 -3.35 -9.70 -5.47
N PRO A 2 -3.42 -9.38 -6.77
CA PRO A 2 -2.27 -8.84 -7.50
C PRO A 2 -1.79 -7.52 -6.88
N PHE A 3 -0.51 -7.21 -7.01
CA PHE A 3 0.04 -5.96 -6.48
C PHE A 3 1.20 -5.43 -7.32
N ARG A 4 1.48 -4.14 -7.18
CA ARG A 4 2.61 -3.44 -7.79
C ARG A 4 3.36 -2.63 -6.74
N ARG A 5 4.69 -2.67 -6.80
CA ARG A 5 5.53 -1.75 -6.01
C ARG A 5 5.72 -0.45 -6.77
N LEU A 6 5.70 0.65 -6.05
CA LEU A 6 5.85 2.01 -6.56
C LEU A 6 6.92 2.75 -5.75
N LYS A 7 7.64 3.65 -6.42
CA LYS A 7 8.51 4.63 -5.77
C LYS A 7 7.92 6.01 -6.01
N ILE A 8 7.63 6.73 -4.92
CA ILE A 8 6.96 8.02 -4.97
C ILE A 8 7.91 9.07 -4.39
N PRO A 9 8.32 10.10 -5.15
CA PRO A 9 9.09 11.21 -4.60
C PRO A 9 8.22 12.03 -3.65
N ASN A 10 8.74 12.36 -2.48
CA ASN A 10 8.09 13.30 -1.57
C ASN A 10 8.45 14.77 -1.90
N ALA A 11 7.87 15.71 -1.17
CA ALA A 11 8.07 17.14 -1.39
C ALA A 11 9.52 17.63 -1.28
N VAL A 12 10.40 16.87 -0.60
CA VAL A 12 11.83 17.19 -0.45
C VAL A 12 12.73 16.31 -1.32
N GLY A 13 12.16 15.53 -2.24
CA GLY A 13 12.89 14.69 -3.21
C GLY A 13 13.33 13.30 -2.69
N LEU A 14 12.94 12.90 -1.48
CA LEU A 14 13.21 11.55 -0.97
C LEU A 14 12.25 10.55 -1.62
N GLN A 15 12.77 9.38 -1.99
CA GLN A 15 11.98 8.30 -2.57
C GLN A 15 11.31 7.48 -1.47
N LEU A 16 9.99 7.37 -1.55
CA LEU A 16 9.18 6.59 -0.61
C LEU A 16 8.69 5.32 -1.28
N GLY A 17 8.83 4.20 -0.56
CA GLY A 17 8.29 2.90 -0.97
C GLY A 17 6.79 2.85 -0.75
N ALA A 18 6.08 2.36 -1.76
CA ALA A 18 4.64 2.14 -1.70
C ALA A 18 4.25 0.86 -2.43
N ARG A 19 3.16 0.26 -1.99
CA ARG A 19 2.57 -0.92 -2.61
C ARG A 19 1.13 -0.66 -2.98
N LEU A 20 0.81 -0.81 -4.25
CA LEU A 20 -0.55 -0.73 -4.79
C LEU A 20 -1.10 -2.16 -4.90
N ASP A 21 -2.08 -2.51 -4.09
CA ASP A 21 -2.85 -3.75 -4.24
C ASP A 21 -4.04 -3.49 -5.18
N LEU A 22 -4.28 -4.42 -6.09
CA LEU A 22 -5.25 -4.30 -7.18
C LEU A 22 -6.37 -5.35 -7.03
N PRO A 23 -7.61 -5.04 -7.43
CA PRO A 23 -8.67 -6.01 -7.66
C PRO A 23 -8.22 -7.06 -8.68
N SER A 24 -8.67 -8.32 -8.52
CA SER A 24 -8.22 -9.42 -9.37
C SER A 24 -8.78 -9.36 -10.80
N ASP A 25 -10.06 -8.96 -10.96
CA ASP A 25 -10.77 -9.05 -12.24
C ASP A 25 -11.79 -7.90 -12.47
N GLU A 26 -11.85 -6.92 -11.55
CA GLU A 26 -12.81 -5.82 -11.62
C GLU A 26 -12.18 -4.51 -12.07
N LYS A 27 -12.97 -3.71 -12.78
CA LYS A 27 -12.60 -2.33 -13.13
C LYS A 27 -12.56 -1.52 -11.84
N THR A 28 -11.42 -0.88 -11.55
CA THR A 28 -11.24 -0.05 -10.35
C THR A 28 -12.38 0.96 -10.21
N GLN A 29 -13.11 0.86 -9.11
CA GLN A 29 -14.24 1.73 -8.79
C GLN A 29 -13.78 2.96 -8.00
N ALA A 30 -12.78 2.78 -7.14
CA ALA A 30 -12.20 3.83 -6.32
C ALA A 30 -10.76 3.48 -5.91
N PHE A 31 -10.06 4.47 -5.37
CA PHE A 31 -8.73 4.32 -4.77
C PHE A 31 -8.78 4.65 -3.29
N ASP A 32 -8.11 3.84 -2.48
CA ASP A 32 -7.87 4.09 -1.05
C ASP A 32 -6.39 4.33 -0.78
N LEU A 33 -6.09 5.28 0.12
CA LEU A 33 -4.73 5.54 0.60
C LEU A 33 -4.62 5.03 2.03
N PHE A 34 -3.95 3.90 2.19
CA PHE A 34 -3.71 3.31 3.49
C PHE A 34 -2.39 3.81 4.06
N ALA A 35 -2.49 4.88 4.85
CA ALA A 35 -1.40 5.56 5.53
C ALA A 35 -1.11 4.92 6.90
N GLN A 36 -0.14 3.99 6.99
CA GLN A 36 0.22 3.35 8.26
C GLN A 36 1.71 3.43 8.59
N CYS A 37 2.04 3.36 9.87
CA CYS A 37 3.42 3.31 10.33
C CYS A 37 3.91 1.84 10.36
N PHE A 38 4.64 1.41 9.33
CA PHE A 38 5.17 0.04 9.23
C PHE A 38 6.09 -0.35 10.39
N SER A 39 6.82 0.62 10.95
CA SER A 39 7.69 0.42 12.12
C SER A 39 6.92 0.22 13.43
N CYS A 40 5.63 0.55 13.49
CA CYS A 40 4.72 0.13 14.56
C CYS A 40 4.31 -1.34 14.33
N SER A 41 5.32 -2.21 14.30
CA SER A 41 5.44 -3.60 13.83
C SER A 41 4.35 -4.62 14.24
N LYS A 42 3.29 -4.23 14.94
CA LYS A 42 2.37 -5.18 15.56
C LYS A 42 1.34 -5.81 14.62
N ASN A 43 1.01 -5.25 13.45
CA ASN A 43 -0.14 -5.74 12.68
C ASN A 43 -0.03 -5.64 11.14
N LEU A 44 1.09 -6.07 10.55
CA LEU A 44 1.20 -6.19 9.07
C LEU A 44 0.12 -7.10 8.45
N LYS A 45 -0.35 -8.09 9.20
CA LYS A 45 -1.43 -9.00 8.77
C LYS A 45 -2.78 -8.29 8.66
N SER A 46 -3.11 -7.41 9.59
CA SER A 46 -4.40 -6.68 9.58
C SER A 46 -4.53 -5.78 8.35
N VAL A 47 -3.44 -5.10 8.00
CA VAL A 47 -3.39 -4.27 6.78
C VAL A 47 -3.59 -5.12 5.53
N GLY A 48 -2.96 -6.30 5.48
CA GLY A 48 -3.19 -7.27 4.40
C GLY A 48 -4.65 -7.68 4.29
N HIS A 49 -5.31 -8.00 5.41
CA HIS A 49 -6.73 -8.39 5.41
C HIS A 49 -7.66 -7.24 4.99
N ILE A 50 -7.39 -6.00 5.45
CA ILE A 50 -8.18 -4.84 5.04
C ILE A 50 -8.02 -4.59 3.54
N SER A 51 -6.79 -4.62 3.04
CA SER A 51 -6.52 -4.42 1.60
C SER A 51 -7.18 -5.51 0.75
N ASP A 52 -7.16 -6.75 1.21
CA ASP A 52 -7.79 -7.89 0.54
C ASP A 52 -9.34 -7.78 0.55
N ALA A 53 -9.93 -7.24 1.63
CA ALA A 53 -11.36 -6.97 1.68
C ALA A 53 -11.78 -5.81 0.75
N LEU A 54 -10.99 -4.73 0.71
CA LEU A 54 -11.24 -3.57 -0.16
C LEU A 54 -11.05 -3.92 -1.65
N THR A 55 -9.99 -4.65 -1.99
CA THR A 55 -9.72 -5.09 -3.38
C THR A 55 -10.77 -6.08 -3.89
N ARG A 56 -11.36 -6.90 -3.01
CA ARG A 56 -12.56 -7.69 -3.36
C ARG A 56 -13.80 -6.85 -3.66
N GLY A 57 -13.87 -5.62 -3.18
CA GLY A 57 -14.93 -4.66 -3.48
C GLY A 57 -14.63 -3.74 -4.66
N GLY A 58 -13.59 -4.03 -5.46
CA GLY A 58 -13.21 -3.22 -6.62
C GLY A 58 -12.44 -1.94 -6.28
N ILE A 59 -11.86 -1.85 -5.07
CA ILE A 59 -11.09 -0.68 -4.63
C ILE A 59 -9.59 -0.99 -4.72
N ASP A 60 -8.85 -0.16 -5.43
CA ASP A 60 -7.39 -0.19 -5.47
C ASP A 60 -6.84 0.41 -4.16
N VAL A 61 -5.90 -0.28 -3.50
CA VAL A 61 -5.38 0.17 -2.20
C VAL A 61 -3.91 0.52 -2.31
N LEU A 62 -3.59 1.81 -2.18
CA LEU A 62 -2.22 2.30 -2.09
C LEU A 62 -1.77 2.28 -0.65
N ARG A 63 -0.88 1.35 -0.31
CA ARG A 63 -0.23 1.27 0.99
C ARG A 63 1.09 2.03 0.96
N PHE A 64 1.26 2.93 1.91
CA PHE A 64 2.38 3.86 1.93
C PHE A 64 3.13 3.80 3.26
N ASP A 65 4.46 3.71 3.20
CA ASP A 65 5.33 3.75 4.38
C ASP A 65 5.90 5.17 4.59
N PHE A 66 5.39 5.85 5.63
CA PHE A 66 5.87 7.19 6.01
C PHE A 66 7.25 7.22 6.63
N THR A 67 7.77 6.08 7.09
CA THR A 67 9.01 6.08 7.86
C THR A 67 10.24 6.20 6.96
N GLY A 68 10.13 5.87 5.67
CA GLY A 68 11.28 5.80 4.77
C GLY A 68 12.30 4.72 5.16
N LEU A 69 11.98 3.89 6.17
CA LEU A 69 12.86 2.89 6.75
C LEU A 69 12.56 1.47 6.23
N GLY A 70 11.41 1.24 5.59
CA GLY A 70 10.89 -0.11 5.38
C GLY A 70 11.14 -0.79 4.03
N GLU A 71 11.44 -0.08 2.94
CA GLU A 71 11.50 -0.72 1.60
C GLU A 71 12.78 -0.43 0.80
N ASN A 72 13.86 -0.03 1.46
CA ASN A 72 15.16 0.04 0.78
C ASN A 72 15.91 -1.31 0.76
N GLU A 73 15.58 -2.32 1.60
CA GLU A 73 16.37 -3.58 1.65
C GLU A 73 15.62 -4.92 1.96
N GLY A 74 14.28 -5.03 1.96
CA GLY A 74 13.66 -6.37 2.14
C GLY A 74 12.15 -6.47 2.09
#